data_AF-A0A441TST7-F1
#
_entry.id   AF-A0A441TST7-F1
#
_cell.length_a   1.000
_cell.length_b   1.000
_cell.length_c   1.000
_cell.angle_alpha   90.00
_cell.angle_beta   90.00
_cell.angle_gamma   90.00
#
_symmetry.space_group_name_H-M   'P 1'
#
loop_
_entity.id
_entity.type
_entity.pdbx_description
1 polymer ?
#
loop_
_entity_poly.entity_id
_entity_poly.type
_entity_poly.pdbx_seq_one_letter_code
_entity_poly.pdbx_strand_id
1 'polypeptide(L)'
;VHVWTADTSSKEQRAAWLANLEKIAAARPEIVVPGHMTPDAATDLSGVEHTKTYLIAFEEELAKAKDAAALKGAMEARFPGLGMGVALDIGSKVATGEMKWG
;
A
#
# COMPACT_ATOMS: atom_id res chain seq x y z
N VAL A 1 -6.52 -3.36 -5.58
CA VAL A 1 -7.09 -3.46 -4.22
C VAL A 1 -6.38 -2.48 -3.32
N HIS A 2 -6.98 -2.04 -2.20
CA HIS A 2 -6.21 -1.32 -1.18
C HIS A 2 -5.06 -2.21 -0.68
N VAL A 3 -3.88 -1.61 -0.52
CA VAL A 3 -2.66 -2.33 -0.16
C VAL A 3 -2.68 -2.69 1.33
N TRP A 4 -2.26 -3.91 1.64
CA TRP A 4 -2.16 -4.42 3.02
C TRP A 4 -0.92 -3.85 3.71
N THR A 5 -1.08 -2.76 4.46
CA THR A 5 0.02 -2.09 5.19
C THR A 5 0.12 -2.51 6.66
N ALA A 6 -0.80 -3.35 7.16
CA ALA A 6 -0.88 -3.74 8.57
C ALA A 6 0.38 -4.47 9.08
N ASP A 7 1.07 -5.25 8.24
CA ASP A 7 2.31 -5.95 8.60
C ASP A 7 3.56 -5.05 8.56
N THR A 8 3.39 -3.79 8.12
CA THR A 8 4.44 -2.78 8.05
C THR A 8 4.04 -1.58 8.91
N SER A 9 4.00 -1.80 10.23
CA SER A 9 3.47 -0.82 11.20
C SER A 9 4.35 0.42 11.33
N SER A 10 5.66 0.31 11.09
CA SER A 10 6.59 1.44 11.16
C SER A 10 6.84 2.10 9.80
N LYS A 11 7.22 3.39 9.84
CA LYS A 11 7.64 4.15 8.66
C LYS A 11 8.84 3.51 7.96
N GLU A 12 9.79 3.00 8.74
CA GLU A 12 11.00 2.34 8.25
C GLU A 12 10.67 1.04 7.50
N GLN A 13 9.70 0.26 7.98
CA GLN A 13 9.25 -0.95 7.30
C GLN A 13 8.58 -0.63 5.95
N ARG A 14 7.74 0.41 5.90
CA ARG A 14 7.13 0.86 4.64
C ARG A 14 8.15 1.46 3.66
N ALA A 15 9.15 2.19 4.17
CA ALA A 15 10.27 2.68 3.37
C ALA A 15 11.14 1.53 2.82
N ALA A 16 11.41 0.51 3.63
CA ALA A 16 12.15 -0.68 3.18
C ALA A 16 11.38 -1.46 2.11
N TRP A 17 10.05 -1.54 2.23
CA TRP A 17 9.20 -2.14 1.21
C TRP A 17 9.26 -1.34 -0.10
N LEU A 18 9.12 -0.01 -0.02
CA LEU A 18 9.26 0.88 -1.18
C LEU A 18 10.60 0.68 -1.89
N ALA A 19 11.71 0.66 -1.14
CA ALA A 19 13.04 0.44 -1.68
C ALA A 19 13.21 -0.93 -2.37
N ASN A 20 12.54 -1.97 -1.88
CA ASN A 20 12.54 -3.27 -2.54
C ASN A 20 11.74 -3.26 -3.85
N LEU A 21 10.60 -2.56 -3.90
CA LEU A 21 9.83 -2.37 -5.13
C LEU A 21 10.62 -1.56 -6.17
N GLU A 22 11.39 -0.55 -5.73
CA GLU A 22 12.30 0.20 -6.62
C GLU A 22 13.40 -0.68 -7.22
N LYS A 23 13.97 -1.61 -6.45
CA LYS A 23 14.93 -2.59 -6.99
C LYS A 23 14.30 -3.49 -8.06
N ILE A 24 13.07 -3.94 -7.86
CA ILE A 24 12.32 -4.71 -8.86
C ILE A 24 12.14 -3.88 -10.13
N ALA A 25 11.69 -2.63 -10.01
CA ALA A 25 11.52 -1.74 -11.16
C ALA A 25 12.83 -1.45 -11.89
N ALA A 26 13.93 -1.24 -11.17
CA ALA A 26 15.25 -0.97 -11.74
C ALA A 26 15.81 -2.14 -12.55
N ALA A 27 15.41 -3.38 -12.23
CA ALA A 27 15.79 -4.57 -12.99
C ALA A 27 15.11 -4.64 -14.38
N ARG A 28 14.11 -3.78 -14.65
CA ARG A 28 13.32 -3.75 -15.91
C ARG A 28 12.80 -5.14 -16.31
N PRO A 29 12.07 -5.84 -15.43
CA PRO A 29 11.55 -7.16 -15.75
C PRO A 29 10.53 -7.08 -16.89
N GLU A 30 10.55 -8.06 -17.78
CA GLU A 30 9.50 -8.25 -18.79
C GLU A 30 8.23 -8.84 -18.16
N ILE A 31 8.40 -9.67 -17.12
CA ILE A 31 7.31 -10.34 -16.41
C ILE A 31 7.49 -10.18 -14.90
N VAL A 32 6.42 -9.77 -14.22
CA VAL A 32 6.27 -9.77 -12.77
C VAL A 32 5.22 -10.83 -12.41
N VAL A 33 5.58 -11.79 -11.58
CA VAL A 33 4.66 -12.80 -11.04
C VAL A 33 4.24 -12.39 -9.63
N PRO A 34 3.05 -11.83 -9.44
CA PRO A 34 2.58 -11.45 -8.11
C PRO A 34 2.16 -12.68 -7.30
N GLY A 35 2.23 -12.59 -5.97
CA GLY A 35 1.73 -13.65 -5.08
C GLY A 35 0.20 -13.80 -5.13
N HIS A 36 -0.52 -12.72 -5.45
CA HIS A 36 -1.97 -12.71 -5.63
C HIS A 36 -2.34 -11.86 -6.86
N MET A 37 -3.20 -12.39 -7.73
CA MET A 37 -3.79 -11.66 -8.87
C MET A 37 -5.13 -12.26 -9.28
N THR A 38 -5.94 -11.47 -9.98
CA THR A 38 -7.04 -12.01 -10.77
C THR A 38 -6.51 -12.59 -12.08
N PRO A 39 -7.23 -13.51 -12.76
CA PRO A 39 -6.77 -14.12 -14.01
C PRO A 39 -6.48 -13.12 -15.14
N ASP A 40 -7.09 -11.95 -15.09
CA ASP A 40 -7.01 -10.88 -16.08
C ASP A 40 -6.01 -9.77 -15.73
N ALA A 41 -5.37 -9.81 -14.55
CA ALA A 41 -4.42 -8.77 -14.16
C ALA A 41 -3.15 -8.82 -15.03
N ALA A 42 -2.62 -7.63 -15.35
CA ALA A 42 -1.36 -7.52 -16.07
C ALA A 42 -0.19 -8.10 -15.25
N THR A 43 0.72 -8.79 -15.95
CA THR A 43 1.98 -9.32 -15.38
C THR A 43 3.17 -8.46 -15.75
N ASP A 44 2.94 -7.19 -16.08
CA ASP A 44 3.99 -6.21 -16.32
C ASP A 44 4.33 -5.46 -15.02
N LEU A 45 5.04 -4.34 -15.14
CA LEU A 45 5.46 -3.55 -13.98
C LEU A 45 4.32 -2.75 -13.32
N SER A 46 3.11 -2.73 -13.89
CA SER A 46 2.01 -1.89 -13.41
C SER A 46 1.61 -2.18 -11.95
N GLY A 47 1.61 -3.44 -11.52
CA GLY A 47 1.33 -3.82 -10.13
C GLY A 47 2.39 -3.32 -9.13
N VAL A 48 3.66 -3.31 -9.55
CA VAL A 48 4.77 -2.76 -8.74
C VAL A 48 4.61 -1.25 -8.62
N GLU A 49 4.36 -0.55 -9.73
CA GLU A 49 4.17 0.91 -9.73
C GLU A 49 2.91 1.35 -8.95
N HIS A 50 1.82 0.57 -9.03
CA HIS A 50 0.63 0.78 -8.20
C HIS A 50 0.98 0.74 -6.72
N THR A 51 1.69 -0.30 -6.27
CA THR A 51 2.05 -0.47 -4.86
C THR A 51 3.00 0.64 -4.39
N LYS A 52 3.99 1.02 -5.19
CA LYS A 52 4.91 2.14 -4.88
C LYS A 52 4.13 3.44 -4.68
N THR A 53 3.28 3.78 -5.66
CA THR A 53 2.45 4.99 -5.62
C THR A 53 1.54 5.00 -4.40
N TYR A 54 0.96 3.86 -4.07
CA TYR A 54 0.12 3.70 -2.88
C TYR A 54 0.89 3.94 -1.58
N LEU A 55 2.08 3.36 -1.41
CA LEU A 55 2.89 3.53 -0.21
C LEU A 55 3.34 4.98 -0.01
N ILE A 56 3.73 5.66 -1.08
CA ILE A 56 4.09 7.08 -1.06
C ILE A 56 2.89 7.90 -0.61
N ALA A 57 1.72 7.70 -1.23
CA ALA A 57 0.50 8.40 -0.87
C ALA A 57 0.07 8.11 0.59
N PHE A 58 0.20 6.86 1.03
CA PHE A 58 -0.12 6.46 2.40
C PHE A 58 0.74 7.20 3.42
N GLU A 59 2.05 7.33 3.19
CA GLU A 59 2.95 8.12 4.05
C GLU A 59 2.61 9.62 4.04
N GLU A 60 2.30 10.17 2.86
CA GLU A 60 1.91 11.57 2.71
C GLU A 60 0.62 11.89 3.48
N GLU A 61 -0.39 11.03 3.40
CA GLU A 61 -1.65 11.23 4.10
C GLU A 61 -1.56 10.88 5.58
N LEU A 62 -0.78 9.86 5.97
CA LEU A 62 -0.54 9.51 7.37
C LEU A 62 0.08 10.68 8.14
N ALA A 63 1.00 11.43 7.51
CA ALA A 63 1.61 12.60 8.12
C ALA A 63 0.61 13.75 8.38
N LYS A 64 -0.54 13.77 7.69
CA LYS A 64 -1.59 14.79 7.81
C LYS A 64 -2.78 14.31 8.67
N ALA A 65 -2.99 12.99 8.71
CA ALA A 65 -4.14 12.39 9.36
C ALA A 65 -4.07 12.53 10.88
N LYS A 66 -5.22 12.81 11.51
CA LYS A 66 -5.34 12.87 12.96
C LYS A 66 -5.66 11.51 13.58
N ASP A 67 -6.27 10.62 12.80
CA ASP A 67 -6.75 9.30 13.19
C ASP A 67 -6.90 8.41 11.95
N ALA A 68 -7.21 7.13 12.18
CA ALA A 68 -7.34 6.10 11.17
C ALA A 68 -8.50 6.39 10.21
N ALA A 69 -9.58 7.01 10.70
CA ALA A 69 -10.73 7.35 9.87
C ALA A 69 -10.37 8.44 8.85
N ALA A 70 -9.61 9.46 9.27
CA ALA A 70 -9.10 10.51 8.39
C ALA A 70 -8.12 9.93 7.36
N LEU A 71 -7.20 9.05 7.77
CA LEU A 71 -6.27 8.39 6.86
C LEU A 71 -6.99 7.53 5.83
N LYS A 72 -7.94 6.70 6.29
CA LYS A 72 -8.78 5.87 5.42
C LYS A 72 -9.53 6.71 4.40
N GLY A 73 -10.22 7.76 4.83
CA GLY A 73 -10.97 8.65 3.93
C GLY A 73 -10.06 9.32 2.89
N ALA A 74 -8.87 9.76 3.30
CA ALA A 74 -7.89 10.36 2.38
C ALA A 74 -7.39 9.35 1.33
N MET A 75 -7.13 8.11 1.74
CA MET A 75 -6.70 7.05 0.83
C MET A 75 -7.81 6.56 -0.10
N GLU A 76 -9.06 6.48 0.37
CA GLU A 76 -10.22 6.21 -0.48
C GLU A 76 -10.42 7.31 -1.53
N ALA A 77 -10.17 8.58 -1.18
CA ALA A 77 -10.24 9.69 -2.12
C ALA A 77 -9.12 9.65 -3.17
N ARG A 78 -7.89 9.28 -2.80
CA ARG A 78 -6.75 9.15 -3.73
C ARG A 78 -6.83 7.90 -4.60
N PHE A 79 -7.46 6.84 -4.10
CA PHE A 79 -7.57 5.55 -4.78
C PHE A 79 -9.02 5.05 -4.80
N PRO A 80 -9.93 5.77 -5.51
CA PRO A 80 -11.34 5.43 -5.54
C PRO A 80 -11.58 4.09 -6.24
N GLY A 81 -12.58 3.33 -5.75
CA GLY A 81 -13.04 2.10 -6.41
C GLY A 81 -12.16 0.86 -6.19
N LEU A 82 -11.12 0.93 -5.36
CA LEU A 82 -10.34 -0.25 -5.00
C LEU A 82 -11.12 -1.18 -4.05
N GLY A 83 -11.08 -2.49 -4.33
CA GLY A 83 -11.56 -3.52 -3.40
C GLY A 83 -10.66 -3.68 -2.17
N MET A 84 -11.03 -4.60 -1.27
CA MET A 84 -10.33 -4.87 0.00
C MET A 84 -10.33 -3.69 0.98
N GLY A 85 -11.47 -3.03 1.20
CA GLY A 85 -11.57 -1.93 2.18
C GLY A 85 -11.14 -2.32 3.61
N VAL A 86 -11.24 -3.61 3.97
CA VAL A 86 -10.71 -4.13 5.25
C VAL A 86 -9.19 -3.98 5.37
N ALA A 87 -8.44 -4.09 4.27
CA ALA A 87 -6.98 -3.91 4.28
C ALA A 87 -6.62 -2.47 4.63
N LEU A 88 -7.34 -1.49 4.04
CA LEU A 88 -7.15 -0.09 4.37
C LEU A 88 -7.60 0.24 5.80
N ASP A 89 -8.72 -0.34 6.26
CA ASP A 89 -9.24 -0.11 7.60
C ASP A 89 -8.25 -0.55 8.68
N ILE A 90 -7.74 -1.79 8.59
CA ILE A 90 -6.75 -2.33 9.52
C ILE A 90 -5.42 -1.59 9.37
N GLY A 91 -4.93 -1.42 8.14
CA GLY A 91 -3.67 -0.73 7.88
C GLY A 91 -3.65 0.70 8.43
N SER A 92 -4.76 1.43 8.33
CA SER A 92 -4.89 2.78 8.90
C SER A 92 -4.83 2.77 10.42
N LYS A 93 -5.58 1.87 11.08
CA LYS A 93 -5.57 1.75 12.55
C LYS A 93 -4.21 1.35 13.11
N VAL A 94 -3.49 0.47 12.41
CA VAL A 94 -2.14 0.09 12.81
C VAL A 94 -1.18 1.27 12.65
N ALA A 95 -1.24 1.97 11.52
CA ALA A 95 -0.34 3.09 11.24
C ALA A 95 -0.56 4.30 12.17
N THR A 96 -1.78 4.51 12.66
CA THR A 96 -2.09 5.57 13.65
C THR A 96 -1.96 5.12 15.10
N GLY A 97 -1.63 3.84 15.34
CA GLY A 97 -1.46 3.29 16.69
C GLY A 97 -2.77 2.97 17.42
N GLU A 98 -3.92 3.10 16.77
CA GLU A 98 -5.24 2.75 17.30
C GLU A 98 -5.45 1.23 17.41
N MET A 99 -4.63 0.44 16.72
CA MET A 99 -4.66 -1.02 16.78
C MET A 99 -3.23 -1.59 16.80
N LYS A 100 -3.01 -2.62 17.63
CA LYS A 100 -1.82 -3.48 17.52
C LYS A 100 -2.12 -4.64 16.57
N TRP A 101 -1.15 -4.96 15.72
CA TRP A 101 -1.24 -6.03 14.74
C TRP A 101 0.10 -6.77 14.70
N GLY A 102 0.04 -8.10 14.87
CA GLY A 102 1.22 -8.94 15.10
C GLY A 102 1.63 -9.01 16.56
#